data_AF-A0A9Q1LJI4-F1
#
_entry.id   AF-A0A9Q1LJI4-F1
#
_cell.length_a   1.000
_cell.length_b   1.000
_cell.length_c   1.000
_cell.angle_alpha   90.00
_cell.angle_beta   90.00
_cell.angle_gamma   90.00
#
_symmetry.space_group_name_H-M   'P 1'
#
loop_
_entity.id
_entity.type
_entity.pdbx_description
1 polymer ?
#
loop_
_entity_poly.entity_id
_entity_poly.type
_entity_poly.pdbx_seq_one_letter_code
_entity_poly.pdbx_strand_id
1 'polypeptide(L)'
;MEALKECTANMVVYLHPSKAAVYRQLSSLFFKFNEALDGVVLTYELKFSSDLAKILPGIHPYFGVRFEAKLLLFYPKPEMLLEREVVKVGQQSIHIIVLVFSSAVIA
;
A
#
# COMPACT_ATOMS: atom_id res chain seq x y z
N MET A 1 -0.88 0.85 18.44
CA MET A 1 -0.18 1.86 17.62
C MET A 1 -1.23 2.64 16.88
N GLU A 2 -1.38 3.92 17.19
CA GLU A 2 -2.46 4.75 16.62
C GLU A 2 -2.26 5.05 15.12
N ALA A 3 -1.03 4.95 14.62
CA ALA A 3 -0.67 5.21 13.22
C ALA A 3 -1.06 4.09 12.25
N LEU A 4 -1.82 3.08 12.69
CA LEU A 4 -2.27 1.97 11.85
C LEU A 4 -3.76 2.12 11.53
N LYS A 5 -4.12 1.95 10.26
CA LYS A 5 -5.49 2.09 9.78
C LYS A 5 -5.87 0.88 8.94
N GLU A 6 -6.95 0.21 9.31
CA GLU A 6 -7.60 -0.78 8.44
C GLU A 6 -8.44 -0.06 7.39
N CYS A 7 -8.39 -0.54 6.16
CA CYS A 7 -9.10 0.04 5.03
C CYS A 7 -9.62 -1.08 4.11
N THR A 8 -10.90 -1.05 3.77
CA THR A 8 -11.47 -1.93 2.75
C THR A 8 -11.63 -1.14 1.46
N ALA A 9 -11.07 -1.63 0.36
CA ALA A 9 -11.10 -0.96 -0.94
C ALA A 9 -11.57 -1.91 -2.05
N ASN A 10 -12.48 -1.41 -2.89
CA ASN A 10 -12.86 -2.09 -4.13
C ASN A 10 -11.88 -1.68 -5.23
N MET A 11 -11.08 -2.62 -5.72
CA MET A 11 -10.02 -2.37 -6.68
C MET A 11 -10.30 -3.06 -8.01
N VAL A 12 -9.77 -2.48 -9.08
CA VAL A 12 -9.75 -3.08 -10.41
C VAL A 12 -8.31 -3.08 -10.91
N VAL A 13 -7.82 -4.25 -11.30
CA VAL A 13 -6.49 -4.41 -11.88
C VAL A 13 -6.64 -4.89 -13.31
N TYR A 14 -5.89 -4.25 -14.21
CA TYR A 14 -5.82 -4.61 -15.62
C TYR A 14 -4.57 -5.46 -15.86
N LEU A 15 -4.78 -6.71 -16.23
CA LEU A 15 -3.72 -7.67 -16.43
C LEU A 15 -3.56 -7.99 -17.91
N HIS A 16 -2.30 -7.93 -18.36
CA HIS A 16 -1.96 -8.46 -19.67
C HIS A 16 -2.10 -10.00 -19.64
N PRO A 17 -2.58 -10.66 -20.71
CA PRO A 17 -2.81 -12.10 -20.72
C PRO A 17 -1.58 -12.94 -20.36
N SER A 18 -0.39 -12.47 -20.72
CA SER A 18 0.87 -13.15 -20.37
C SER A 18 1.34 -12.91 -18.91
N LYS A 19 0.72 -11.99 -18.17
CA LYS A 19 1.11 -11.59 -16.80
C LYS A 19 -0.11 -11.52 -15.87
N ALA A 20 -1.00 -12.51 -15.96
CA ALA A 20 -2.26 -12.57 -15.21
C ALA A 20 -2.08 -12.91 -13.71
N ALA A 21 -1.28 -12.12 -12.97
CA ALA A 21 -1.04 -12.31 -11.55
C ALA A 21 -1.46 -11.07 -10.74
N VAL A 22 -2.68 -11.10 -10.18
CA VAL A 22 -3.21 -10.04 -9.30
C VAL A 22 -2.29 -9.82 -8.10
N TYR A 23 -1.81 -10.91 -7.49
CA TYR A 23 -0.90 -10.86 -6.35
C TYR A 23 0.40 -10.10 -6.65
N ARG A 24 0.92 -10.17 -7.88
CA ARG A 24 2.12 -9.42 -8.27
C ARG A 24 1.88 -7.91 -8.28
N GLN A 25 0.69 -7.49 -8.71
CA GLN A 25 0.32 -6.07 -8.73
C GLN A 25 0.13 -5.55 -7.32
N LEU A 26 -0.55 -6.29 -6.45
CA LEU A 26 -0.69 -5.90 -5.04
C LEU A 26 0.62 -5.93 -4.28
N SER A 27 1.47 -6.92 -4.56
CA SER A 27 2.80 -6.98 -3.95
C SER A 27 3.65 -5.75 -4.30
N SER A 28 3.38 -5.11 -5.44
CA SER A 28 4.09 -3.87 -5.82
C SER A 28 3.71 -2.66 -4.96
N LEU A 29 2.61 -2.73 -4.20
CA LEU A 29 2.11 -1.68 -3.31
C LEU A 29 2.76 -1.73 -1.91
N PHE A 30 3.32 -2.87 -1.49
CA PHE A 30 3.94 -3.01 -0.17
C PHE A 30 4.99 -1.94 0.08
N PHE A 31 4.94 -1.35 1.27
CA PHE A 31 5.87 -0.33 1.76
C PHE A 31 5.97 0.92 0.87
N LYS A 32 4.95 1.18 0.04
CA LYS A 32 4.83 2.41 -0.74
C LYS A 32 3.64 3.23 -0.28
N PHE A 33 3.82 4.54 -0.28
CA PHE A 33 2.72 5.49 -0.12
C PHE A 33 1.80 5.40 -1.34
N ASN A 34 0.50 5.26 -1.08
CA ASN A 34 -0.53 5.24 -2.09
C ASN A 34 -1.44 6.45 -1.87
N GLU A 35 -1.44 7.38 -2.82
CA GLU A 35 -2.20 8.63 -2.74
C GLU A 35 -3.71 8.40 -2.62
N ALA A 36 -4.26 7.38 -3.28
CA ALA A 36 -5.70 7.07 -3.22
C ALA A 36 -6.12 6.51 -1.85
N LEU A 37 -5.18 5.93 -1.11
CA LEU A 37 -5.39 5.39 0.24
C LEU A 37 -4.88 6.34 1.34
N ASP A 38 -4.13 7.36 0.93
CA ASP A 38 -3.47 8.37 1.77
C ASP A 38 -2.52 7.74 2.82
N GLY A 39 -1.90 6.60 2.51
CA GLY A 39 -1.06 5.88 3.47
C GLY A 39 -0.12 4.88 2.83
N VAL A 40 0.77 4.31 3.65
CA VAL A 40 1.73 3.27 3.22
C VAL A 40 1.12 1.89 3.41
N VAL A 41 1.03 1.08 2.35
CA VAL A 41 0.42 -0.25 2.43
C VAL A 41 1.37 -1.23 3.13
N LEU A 42 0.93 -1.81 4.26
CA LEU A 42 1.72 -2.79 5.03
C LEU A 42 1.33 -4.23 4.72
N THR A 43 0.04 -4.49 4.54
CA THR A 43 -0.48 -5.81 4.19
C THR A 43 -1.82 -5.73 3.49
N TYR A 44 -2.17 -6.81 2.80
CA TYR A 44 -3.44 -7.00 2.13
C TYR A 44 -4.01 -8.39 2.36
N GLU A 45 -5.34 -8.46 2.42
CA GLU A 45 -6.13 -9.68 2.31
C GLU A 45 -7.09 -9.50 1.13
N LEU A 46 -7.12 -10.47 0.23
CA LEU A 46 -7.91 -10.43 -0.99
C LEU A 46 -9.21 -11.20 -0.83
N LYS A 47 -10.30 -10.60 -1.29
CA LYS A 47 -11.58 -11.26 -1.50
C LYS A 47 -12.08 -11.00 -2.91
N PHE A 48 -12.01 -12.03 -3.75
CA PHE A 48 -12.54 -11.95 -5.11
C PHE A 48 -14.07 -11.91 -5.08
N SER A 49 -14.65 -10.96 -5.80
CA SER A 49 -16.10 -10.86 -5.96
C SER A 49 -16.66 -11.85 -6.99
N SER A 50 -15.79 -12.38 -7.87
CA SER A 50 -16.13 -13.33 -8.92
C SER A 50 -14.87 -14.07 -9.38
N ASP A 51 -15.03 -15.32 -9.78
CA ASP A 51 -13.95 -16.13 -10.36
C ASP A 51 -13.62 -15.74 -11.81
N LEU A 52 -14.46 -14.90 -12.45
CA LEU A 52 -14.31 -14.51 -13.85
C LEU A 52 -13.86 -13.04 -13.98
N ALA A 53 -12.77 -12.84 -14.71
CA ALA A 53 -12.30 -11.52 -15.13
C ALA A 53 -13.05 -11.06 -16.40
N LYS A 54 -13.24 -9.74 -16.55
CA LYS A 54 -13.84 -9.17 -17.76
C LYS A 54 -12.75 -8.92 -18.80
N ILE A 55 -12.91 -9.44 -20.01
CA ILE A 55 -12.05 -9.09 -21.15
C ILE A 55 -12.41 -7.67 -21.59
N LEU A 56 -11.42 -6.79 -21.62
CA LEU A 56 -11.59 -5.44 -22.12
C LEU A 56 -11.55 -5.45 -23.66
N PRO A 57 -12.52 -4.79 -24.34
CA PRO A 57 -12.49 -4.65 -25.79
C PRO A 57 -11.33 -3.75 -26.21
N GLY A 58 -10.48 -4.24 -27.12
CA GLY A 58 -9.31 -3.51 -27.63
C GLY A 58 -8.43 -4.38 -28.52
N ILE A 59 -7.45 -3.77 -29.19
CA ILE A 59 -6.50 -4.46 -30.08
C ILE A 59 -5.67 -5.50 -29.30
N HIS A 60 -5.32 -5.19 -28.04
CA HIS A 60 -4.69 -6.12 -27.11
C HIS A 60 -5.67 -6.44 -25.98
N PRO A 61 -6.15 -7.70 -25.86
CA PRO A 61 -7.14 -8.04 -24.84
C PRO A 61 -6.48 -8.00 -23.47
N TYR A 62 -6.96 -7.13 -22.58
CA TYR A 62 -6.57 -7.12 -21.17
C TYR A 62 -7.70 -7.72 -20.32
N PHE A 63 -7.34 -8.34 -19.20
CA PHE A 63 -8.30 -8.81 -18.21
C PHE A 63 -8.48 -7.75 -17.13
N GLY A 64 -9.68 -7.20 -17.00
CA GLY A 64 -10.11 -6.41 -15.85
C GLY A 64 -10.58 -7.32 -14.74
N VAL A 65 -9.77 -7.46 -13.69
CA VAL A 65 -10.11 -8.23 -12.49
C VAL A 65 -10.60 -7.26 -11.42
N ARG A 66 -11.82 -7.49 -10.92
CA ARG A 66 -12.38 -6.72 -9.79
C ARG A 66 -12.30 -7.56 -8.53
N PHE A 67 -11.90 -6.93 -7.43
CA PHE A 67 -11.82 -7.60 -6.14
C PHE A 67 -11.95 -6.58 -5.00
N GLU A 68 -12.37 -7.06 -3.84
CA GLU A 68 -12.29 -6.33 -2.60
C GLU A 68 -10.95 -6.67 -1.93
N ALA A 69 -10.25 -5.67 -1.41
CA ALA A 69 -9.05 -5.86 -0.63
C ALA A 69 -9.23 -5.21 0.74
N LYS A 70 -8.98 -5.98 1.80
CA LYS A 70 -8.76 -5.43 3.14
C LYS A 70 -7.28 -5.12 3.26
N LEU A 71 -6.95 -3.90 3.62
CA LEU A 71 -5.60 -3.36 3.65
C LEU A 71 -5.31 -2.86 5.05
N LEU A 72 -4.08 -3.10 5.52
CA LEU A 72 -3.54 -2.42 6.69
C LEU A 72 -2.58 -1.35 6.20
N LEU A 73 -2.82 -0.11 6.60
CA LEU A 73 -2.04 1.05 6.22
C LEU A 73 -1.27 1.59 7.41
N PHE A 74 -0.03 2.00 7.18
CA PHE A 74 0.64 2.98 8.04
C PHE A 74 0.21 4.38 7.61
N TYR A 75 -0.51 5.04 8.51
CA TYR A 75 -1.25 6.28 8.30
C TYR A 75 -0.99 7.23 9.49
N PRO A 76 0.22 7.80 9.61
CA PRO A 76 0.49 8.81 10.64
C PRO A 76 -0.23 10.10 10.30
N LYS A 77 -0.94 10.69 11.27
CA LYS A 77 -1.61 12.00 11.12
C LYS A 77 -0.73 13.13 11.66
N PRO A 78 -0.94 14.38 11.22
CA PRO A 78 -0.39 15.54 11.92
C PRO A 78 -0.72 15.46 13.42
N GLU A 79 0.22 15.95 14.25
CA GLU A 79 0.11 15.98 15.73
C GLU A 79 0.13 14.61 16.42
N MET A 80 0.24 13.50 15.68
CA MET A 80 0.40 12.17 16.25
C MET A 80 1.80 11.97 16.85
N LEU A 81 1.86 11.40 18.05
CA LEU A 81 3.11 10.99 18.69
C LEU A 81 3.60 9.66 18.09
N LEU A 82 4.85 9.63 17.62
CA LEU A 82 5.51 8.44 17.10
C LEU A 82 6.78 8.15 17.90
N GLU A 83 6.78 7.07 18.68
CA GLU A 83 7.90 6.69 19.55
C GLU A 83 8.79 5.63 18.90
N ARG A 84 10.08 5.95 18.77
CA ARG A 84 11.10 5.09 18.13
C ARG A 84 12.52 5.40 18.59
N GLU A 85 13.42 4.47 18.28
CA GLU A 85 14.85 4.62 18.54
C GLU A 85 15.47 5.68 17.63
N VAL A 86 16.30 6.53 18.23
CA VAL A 86 17.11 7.51 17.50
C VAL A 86 18.27 6.77 16.85
N VAL A 87 18.37 6.87 15.52
CA VAL A 87 19.37 6.14 14.74
C VAL A 87 20.61 7.00 14.51
N LYS A 88 20.44 8.31 14.34
CA LYS A 88 21.55 9.24 14.14
C LYS A 88 21.19 10.62 14.68
N VAL A 89 22.15 11.24 15.39
CA VAL A 89 22.07 12.64 15.83
C VAL A 89 23.17 13.42 15.09
N GLY A 90 22.77 14.47 14.38
CA GLY A 90 23.65 15.44 13.75
C GLY A 90 23.49 16.82 14.39
N GLN A 91 24.36 17.76 14.01
CA GLN A 91 24.34 19.12 14.55
C GLN A 91 23.02 19.88 14.27
N GLN A 92 22.33 19.52 13.18
CA GLN A 92 21.11 20.19 12.71
C GLN A 92 19.90 19.26 12.62
N SER A 93 20.04 17.97 12.95
CA SER A 93 18.94 17.03 12.76
C SER A 93 19.05 15.78 13.64
N ILE A 94 17.89 15.20 13.92
CA ILE A 94 17.75 13.88 14.54
C ILE A 94 17.03 12.98 13.55
N HIS A 95 17.65 11.85 13.19
CA HIS A 95 17.09 10.85 12.30
C HIS A 95 16.52 9.68 13.10
N ILE A 96 15.30 9.31 12.77
CA ILE A 96 14.53 8.27 13.46
C ILE A 96 14.03 7.27 12.41
N ILE A 97 14.02 5.97 12.75
CA ILE A 97 13.40 4.94 11.91
C ILE A 97 12.09 4.49 12.56
N VAL A 98 10.99 4.62 11.81
CA VAL A 98 9.64 4.22 12.22
C VAL A 98 9.27 2.90 11.56
N LEU A 99 8.92 1.91 12.40
CA LEU A 99 8.46 0.59 11.96
C LEU A 99 9.42 -0.12 11.00
N VAL A 100 10.72 0.18 11.09
CA VAL A 100 11.80 -0.41 10.27
C VAL A 100 11.81 0.04 8.80
N PHE A 101 10.68 0.41 8.19
CA PHE A 101 10.60 0.77 6.77
C PHE A 101 10.52 2.28 6.50
N SER A 102 10.17 3.11 7.49
CA SER A 102 9.96 4.54 7.30
C SER A 102 11.04 5.36 8.01
N SER A 103 11.50 6.44 7.40
CA SER A 103 12.41 7.39 8.03
C SER A 103 11.67 8.67 8.40
N ALA A 104 11.95 9.20 9.59
CA ALA A 104 11.51 10.50 10.05
C ALA A 104 12.74 11.35 10.39
N VAL A 105 12.64 12.66 10.12
CA VAL A 105 13.70 13.62 10.41
C VAL A 105 13.10 14.77 11.21
N ILE A 106 13.72 15.06 12.34
CA ILE A 106 13.50 16.29 13.10
C ILE A 106 14.64 17.23 12.69
N ALA A 107 14.30 18.39 12.13
CA ALA A 107 15.24 19.40 11.64
C ALA A 107 14.96 20.75 12.32
#